data_AF-A0A1H5SDR5-F1
#
_entry.id   AF-A0A1H5SDR5-F1
#
_cell.length_a   1.000
_cell.length_b   1.000
_cell.length_c   1.000
_cell.angle_alpha   90.00
_cell.angle_beta   90.00
_cell.angle_gamma   90.00
#
_symmetry.space_group_name_H-M   'P 1'
#
loop_
_entity.id
_entity.type
_entity.pdbx_description
1 polymer ?
#
loop_
_entity_poly.entity_id
_entity_poly.type
_entity_poly.pdbx_seq_one_letter_code
_entity_poly.pdbx_strand_id
1 'polypeptide(L)'
;MEDTEFEKLIGQYIKRKADRNEWMALGFDEFQCMEINRGLENGVDVSIYCNPEFNAASMKSLRLGLEEGMDVRPFAAPEFDYMQMEEIKEAIRAGIDIEDVCNPHYSNSVIREIRLARKIGYDISRFAKSGYSGEVLRQIRMAKKDDLDIDFFVKDNYDAFQLNELRLGIKSCVDVTKYMLHEYTGEQMEQLRIGLENGIDIEVYNQLGFSSGQMKEIRLGLEAGIDVASYADPFYDAVTMREKREQLERGDSKEEPTLNDLQSQEILLGLTSGVDVSLYADARYSFKQMEAIRLRLERGEDASDLLIYAN
;
A
#
# COMPACT_ATOMS: atom_id res chain seq x y z
N MET A 1 -23.03 -22.50 -36.07
CA MET A 1 -22.09 -23.27 -36.90
C MET A 1 -21.43 -24.25 -35.95
N GLU A 2 -21.40 -25.53 -36.28
CA GLU A 2 -20.56 -26.48 -35.55
C GLU A 2 -19.10 -26.00 -35.67
N ASP A 3 -18.31 -26.01 -34.60
CA ASP A 3 -16.94 -25.46 -34.57
C ASP A 3 -16.07 -25.95 -35.74
N THR A 4 -16.31 -27.19 -36.18
CA THR A 4 -15.67 -27.83 -37.34
C THR A 4 -15.97 -27.20 -38.71
N GLU A 5 -17.10 -26.51 -38.89
CA GLU A 5 -17.39 -25.77 -40.14
C GLU A 5 -16.67 -24.42 -40.15
N PHE A 6 -16.56 -23.76 -39.00
CA PHE A 6 -15.87 -22.48 -38.85
C PHE A 6 -14.35 -22.63 -39.03
N GLU A 7 -13.75 -23.66 -38.44
CA GLU A 7 -12.33 -24.01 -38.65
C GLU A 7 -12.01 -24.29 -40.13
N LYS A 8 -12.88 -25.00 -40.84
CA LYS A 8 -12.74 -25.25 -42.28
C LYS A 8 -12.80 -23.95 -43.08
N LEU A 9 -13.68 -23.04 -42.72
CA LEU A 9 -13.82 -21.73 -43.36
C LEU A 9 -12.56 -20.88 -43.15
N ILE A 10 -12.06 -20.78 -41.91
CA ILE A 10 -10.80 -20.10 -41.59
C ILE A 10 -9.65 -20.69 -42.40
N GLY A 11 -9.54 -22.02 -42.47
CA GLY A 11 -8.51 -22.70 -43.26
C GLY A 11 -8.57 -22.36 -44.76
N GLN A 12 -9.76 -22.17 -45.33
CA GLN A 12 -9.91 -21.69 -46.72
C GLN A 12 -9.45 -20.23 -46.89
N TYR A 13 -9.80 -19.37 -45.93
CA TYR A 13 -9.42 -17.96 -45.94
C TYR A 13 -7.90 -17.78 -45.80
N ILE A 14 -7.27 -18.56 -44.93
CA ILE A 14 -5.81 -18.61 -44.78
C ILE A 14 -5.14 -19.05 -46.09
N LYS A 15 -5.61 -20.14 -46.72
CA LYS A 15 -5.03 -20.67 -47.97
C LYS A 15 -5.09 -19.69 -49.14
N ARG A 16 -6.17 -18.92 -49.24
CA ARG A 16 -6.36 -17.95 -50.33
C ARG A 16 -5.78 -16.56 -50.01
N LYS A 17 -5.19 -16.37 -48.82
CA LYS A 17 -4.75 -15.06 -48.30
C LYS A 17 -5.86 -14.02 -48.36
N ALA A 18 -6.95 -14.30 -47.65
CA ALA A 18 -8.12 -13.44 -47.57
C ALA A 18 -7.78 -11.99 -47.18
N ASP A 19 -8.45 -11.04 -47.82
CA ASP A 19 -8.24 -9.61 -47.58
C ASP A 19 -8.86 -9.15 -46.26
N ARG A 20 -8.41 -8.00 -45.74
CA ARG A 20 -8.92 -7.39 -44.49
C ARG A 20 -10.44 -7.31 -44.44
N ASN A 21 -11.10 -6.94 -45.54
CA ASN A 21 -12.56 -6.83 -45.60
C ASN A 21 -13.27 -8.17 -45.42
N GLU A 22 -12.65 -9.27 -45.87
CA GLU A 22 -13.21 -10.61 -45.73
C GLU A 22 -13.10 -11.09 -44.28
N TRP A 23 -12.00 -10.78 -43.59
CA TRP A 23 -11.85 -11.07 -42.16
C TRP A 23 -12.82 -10.25 -41.30
N MET A 24 -13.01 -8.96 -41.61
CA MET A 24 -13.99 -8.14 -40.90
C MET A 24 -15.43 -8.66 -41.08
N ALA A 25 -15.76 -9.25 -42.24
CA ALA A 25 -17.05 -9.89 -42.48
C ALA A 25 -17.27 -11.15 -41.61
N LEU A 26 -16.20 -11.79 -41.14
CA LEU A 26 -16.24 -12.92 -40.20
C LEU A 26 -16.31 -12.49 -38.73
N GLY A 27 -16.37 -11.18 -38.44
CA GLY A 27 -16.49 -10.64 -37.09
C GLY A 27 -15.18 -10.22 -36.44
N PHE A 28 -14.07 -10.19 -37.19
CA PHE A 28 -12.80 -9.71 -36.68
C PHE A 28 -12.71 -8.16 -36.73
N ASP A 29 -12.12 -7.55 -35.71
CA ASP A 29 -11.78 -6.14 -35.68
C ASP A 29 -10.51 -5.83 -36.51
N GLU A 30 -10.23 -4.53 -36.71
CA GLU A 30 -9.07 -4.08 -37.49
C GLU A 30 -7.73 -4.55 -36.92
N PHE A 31 -7.60 -4.59 -35.60
CA PHE A 31 -6.35 -4.99 -34.94
C PHE A 31 -6.16 -6.50 -35.00
N GLN A 32 -7.21 -7.29 -34.82
CA GLN A 32 -7.20 -8.74 -35.00
C GLN A 32 -6.82 -9.09 -36.45
N CYS A 33 -7.41 -8.42 -37.45
CA CYS A 33 -7.04 -8.58 -38.86
C CYS A 33 -5.55 -8.27 -39.12
N MET A 34 -5.01 -7.24 -38.46
CA MET A 34 -3.59 -6.89 -38.56
C MET A 34 -2.69 -8.01 -38.03
N GLU A 35 -3.03 -8.62 -36.89
CA GLU A 35 -2.26 -9.70 -36.30
C GLU A 35 -2.38 -11.01 -37.09
N ILE A 36 -3.52 -11.29 -37.74
CA ILE A 36 -3.67 -12.40 -38.70
C ILE A 36 -2.71 -12.20 -39.88
N ASN A 37 -2.76 -11.03 -40.53
CA ASN A 37 -1.95 -10.75 -41.71
C ASN A 37 -0.44 -10.81 -41.40
N ARG A 38 -0.02 -10.23 -40.26
CA ARG A 38 1.37 -10.32 -39.79
C ARG A 38 1.82 -11.76 -39.59
N GLY A 39 0.96 -12.61 -39.02
CA GLY A 39 1.29 -14.02 -38.85
C GLY A 39 1.46 -14.75 -40.19
N LEU A 40 0.61 -14.46 -41.17
CA LEU A 40 0.71 -15.02 -42.53
C LEU A 40 1.99 -14.54 -43.24
N GLU A 41 2.38 -13.28 -43.07
CA GLU A 41 3.62 -12.70 -43.61
C GLU A 41 4.87 -13.34 -42.99
N ASN A 42 4.85 -13.55 -41.67
CA ASN A 42 5.95 -14.15 -40.92
C ASN A 42 5.98 -15.69 -41.02
N GLY A 43 5.00 -16.30 -41.70
CA GLY A 43 4.97 -17.75 -41.96
C GLY A 43 4.63 -18.61 -40.76
N VAL A 44 4.01 -18.04 -39.71
CA VAL A 44 3.52 -18.80 -38.55
C VAL A 44 2.15 -19.41 -38.81
N ASP A 45 1.80 -20.45 -38.05
CA ASP A 45 0.50 -21.12 -38.18
C ASP A 45 -0.61 -20.28 -37.53
N VAL A 46 -1.26 -19.45 -38.34
CA VAL A 46 -2.31 -18.52 -37.91
C VAL A 46 -3.59 -19.26 -37.47
N SER A 47 -3.79 -20.52 -37.89
CA SER A 47 -5.00 -21.27 -37.50
C SER A 47 -5.09 -21.52 -35.99
N ILE A 48 -3.97 -21.45 -35.27
CA ILE A 48 -3.90 -21.66 -33.82
C ILE A 48 -4.58 -20.51 -33.04
N TYR A 49 -4.51 -19.28 -33.53
CA TYR A 49 -5.00 -18.10 -32.80
C TYR A 49 -6.05 -17.28 -33.57
N CYS A 50 -6.45 -17.72 -34.76
CA CYS A 50 -7.47 -17.06 -35.57
C CYS A 50 -8.89 -17.33 -35.03
N ASN A 51 -9.22 -16.80 -33.86
CA ASN A 51 -10.54 -16.89 -33.25
C ASN A 51 -11.05 -15.47 -32.91
N PRO A 52 -12.26 -15.07 -33.37
CA PRO A 52 -12.81 -13.74 -33.11
C PRO A 52 -13.06 -13.45 -31.62
N GLU A 53 -13.12 -14.47 -30.75
CA GLU A 53 -13.25 -14.31 -29.30
C GLU A 53 -11.96 -13.81 -28.64
N PHE A 54 -10.79 -14.00 -29.26
CA PHE A 54 -9.54 -13.45 -28.74
C PHE A 54 -9.46 -11.95 -28.96
N ASN A 55 -9.12 -11.17 -27.94
CA ASN A 55 -8.75 -9.78 -28.21
C ASN A 55 -7.44 -9.71 -29.04
N ALA A 56 -7.21 -8.57 -29.70
CA ALA A 56 -6.02 -8.38 -30.52
C ALA A 56 -4.70 -8.52 -29.75
N ALA A 57 -4.68 -8.24 -28.44
CA ALA A 57 -3.49 -8.42 -27.61
C ALA A 57 -3.14 -9.90 -27.41
N SER A 58 -4.14 -10.75 -27.13
CA SER A 58 -3.99 -12.21 -27.06
C SER A 58 -3.49 -12.76 -28.39
N MET A 59 -4.07 -12.34 -29.52
CA MET A 59 -3.60 -12.75 -30.85
C MET A 59 -2.15 -12.34 -31.11
N LYS A 60 -1.79 -11.10 -30.72
CA LYS A 60 -0.40 -10.63 -30.79
C LYS A 60 0.53 -11.48 -29.94
N SER A 61 0.11 -11.85 -28.72
CA SER A 61 0.91 -12.67 -27.81
C SER A 61 1.20 -14.06 -28.38
N LEU A 62 0.16 -14.71 -28.91
CA LEU A 62 0.23 -16.03 -29.54
C LEU A 62 1.08 -15.99 -30.82
N ARG A 63 0.89 -14.96 -31.67
CA ARG A 63 1.72 -14.76 -32.86
C ARG A 63 3.20 -14.63 -32.51
N LEU A 64 3.55 -13.76 -31.54
CA LEU A 64 4.93 -13.59 -31.11
C LEU A 64 5.52 -14.87 -30.51
N GLY A 65 4.73 -15.64 -29.74
CA GLY A 65 5.16 -16.95 -29.25
C GLY A 65 5.49 -17.92 -30.38
N LEU A 66 4.64 -18.00 -31.40
CA LEU A 66 4.89 -18.83 -32.59
C LEU A 66 6.11 -18.36 -33.40
N GLU A 67 6.34 -17.05 -33.51
CA GLU A 67 7.53 -16.49 -34.17
C GLU A 67 8.82 -16.84 -33.43
N GLU A 68 8.75 -16.98 -32.11
CA GLU A 68 9.86 -17.47 -31.27
C GLU A 68 10.02 -19.00 -31.31
N GLY A 69 9.15 -19.72 -32.03
CA GLY A 69 9.17 -21.19 -32.10
C GLY A 69 8.59 -21.90 -30.87
N MET A 70 7.79 -21.19 -30.06
CA MET A 70 7.13 -21.72 -28.88
C MET A 70 5.86 -22.48 -29.25
N ASP A 71 5.59 -23.61 -28.56
CA ASP A 71 4.28 -24.25 -28.64
C ASP A 71 3.26 -23.49 -27.79
N VAL A 72 2.38 -22.73 -28.47
CA VAL A 72 1.36 -21.91 -27.81
C VAL A 72 0.02 -22.63 -27.65
N ARG A 73 -0.15 -23.83 -28.22
CA ARG A 73 -1.42 -24.60 -28.17
C ARG A 73 -1.94 -24.83 -26.75
N PRO A 74 -1.11 -25.09 -25.72
CA PRO A 74 -1.60 -25.33 -24.36
C PRO A 74 -2.35 -24.15 -23.72
N PHE A 75 -2.13 -22.93 -24.21
CA PHE A 75 -2.75 -21.72 -23.67
C PHE A 75 -3.40 -20.83 -24.74
N ALA A 76 -3.49 -21.30 -25.99
CA ALA A 76 -4.20 -20.65 -27.08
C ALA A 76 -5.71 -20.91 -26.96
N ALA A 77 -6.30 -20.53 -25.83
CA ALA A 77 -7.72 -20.71 -25.56
C ALA A 77 -8.35 -19.39 -25.06
N PRO A 78 -9.55 -18.99 -25.50
CA PRO A 78 -10.18 -17.70 -25.15
C PRO A 78 -10.35 -17.46 -23.65
N GLU A 79 -10.32 -18.52 -22.85
CA GLU A 79 -10.40 -18.48 -21.39
C GLU A 79 -9.14 -17.88 -20.75
N PHE A 80 -8.03 -17.80 -21.48
CA PHE A 80 -6.82 -17.12 -21.04
C PHE A 80 -6.82 -15.65 -21.49
N ASP A 81 -6.65 -14.75 -20.54
CA ASP A 81 -6.34 -13.34 -20.80
C ASP A 81 -4.90 -13.17 -21.30
N TYR A 82 -4.66 -12.10 -22.05
CA TYR A 82 -3.35 -11.69 -22.55
C TYR A 82 -2.28 -11.68 -21.45
N MET A 83 -2.61 -11.20 -20.24
CA MET A 83 -1.63 -11.17 -19.14
C MET A 83 -1.26 -12.57 -18.64
N GLN A 84 -2.18 -13.53 -18.67
CA GLN A 84 -1.88 -14.93 -18.35
C GLN A 84 -0.98 -15.53 -19.43
N MET A 85 -1.28 -15.28 -20.71
CA MET A 85 -0.48 -15.77 -21.84
C MET A 85 0.97 -15.28 -21.76
N GLU A 86 1.21 -13.99 -21.48
CA GLU A 86 2.57 -13.46 -21.31
C GLU A 86 3.36 -14.16 -20.19
N GLU A 87 2.72 -14.44 -19.05
CA GLU A 87 3.38 -15.14 -17.95
C GLU A 87 3.65 -16.62 -18.26
N ILE A 88 2.76 -17.29 -19.00
CA ILE A 88 2.98 -18.66 -19.48
C ILE A 88 4.12 -18.70 -20.49
N LYS A 89 4.19 -17.74 -21.43
CA LYS A 89 5.33 -17.62 -22.36
C LYS A 89 6.65 -17.44 -21.62
N GLU A 90 6.67 -16.59 -20.59
CA GLU A 90 7.85 -16.43 -19.73
C GLU A 90 8.21 -17.72 -18.98
N ALA A 91 7.23 -18.53 -18.57
CA ALA A 91 7.48 -19.84 -17.96
C ALA A 91 8.15 -20.80 -18.95
N ILE A 92 7.66 -20.85 -20.20
CA ILE A 92 8.23 -21.69 -21.26
C ILE A 92 9.65 -21.24 -21.61
N ARG A 93 9.89 -19.92 -21.73
CA ARG A 93 11.25 -19.36 -21.94
C ARG A 93 12.22 -19.72 -20.83
N ALA A 94 11.72 -19.83 -19.59
CA ALA A 94 12.51 -20.24 -18.44
C ALA A 94 12.71 -21.77 -18.35
N GLY A 95 12.13 -22.56 -19.27
CA GLY A 95 12.19 -24.02 -19.24
C GLY A 95 11.40 -24.64 -18.09
N ILE A 96 10.39 -23.95 -17.58
CA ILE A 96 9.53 -24.42 -16.49
C ILE A 96 8.40 -25.26 -17.08
N ASP A 97 8.12 -26.39 -16.44
CA ASP A 97 6.95 -27.22 -16.76
C ASP A 97 5.65 -26.44 -16.54
N ILE A 98 4.84 -26.37 -17.60
CA ILE A 98 3.62 -25.57 -17.66
C ILE A 98 2.35 -26.32 -17.28
N GLU A 99 2.40 -27.64 -17.02
CA GLU A 99 1.20 -28.42 -16.66
C GLU A 99 0.46 -27.83 -15.44
N ASP A 100 1.22 -27.45 -14.40
CA ASP A 100 0.67 -26.83 -13.19
C ASP A 100 0.39 -25.32 -13.34
N VAL A 101 0.82 -24.71 -14.44
CA VAL A 101 0.77 -23.26 -14.68
C VAL A 101 -0.39 -22.89 -15.63
N CYS A 102 -0.65 -23.74 -16.62
CA CYS A 102 -1.72 -23.57 -17.61
C CYS A 102 -3.09 -23.90 -17.00
N ASN A 103 -3.59 -23.02 -16.14
CA ASN A 103 -4.95 -23.09 -15.62
C ASN A 103 -5.67 -21.75 -15.86
N PRO A 104 -6.76 -21.73 -16.65
CA PRO A 104 -7.52 -20.50 -16.92
C PRO A 104 -8.07 -19.82 -15.66
N HIS A 105 -8.30 -20.58 -14.58
CA HIS A 105 -8.81 -20.05 -13.31
C HIS A 105 -7.73 -19.33 -12.47
N TYR A 106 -6.45 -19.44 -12.82
CA TYR A 106 -5.38 -18.76 -12.10
C TYR A 106 -5.18 -17.35 -12.62
N SER A 107 -5.23 -16.35 -11.74
CA SER A 107 -4.88 -14.99 -12.13
C SER A 107 -3.43 -14.91 -12.61
N ASN A 108 -3.11 -13.90 -13.43
CA ASN A 108 -1.74 -13.63 -13.87
C ASN A 108 -0.73 -13.58 -12.72
N SER A 109 -1.16 -13.12 -11.54
CA SER A 109 -0.34 -12.97 -10.35
C SER A 109 -0.03 -14.33 -9.73
N VAL A 110 -0.99 -15.26 -9.72
CA VAL A 110 -0.76 -16.65 -9.29
C VAL A 110 0.23 -17.34 -10.23
N ILE A 111 0.02 -17.24 -11.55
CA ILE A 111 0.92 -17.83 -12.55
C ILE A 111 2.35 -17.27 -12.42
N ARG A 112 2.47 -15.95 -12.28
CA ARG A 112 3.75 -15.27 -12.04
C ARG A 112 4.47 -15.82 -10.82
N GLU A 113 3.77 -15.99 -9.70
CA GLU A 113 4.38 -16.46 -8.46
C GLU A 113 4.78 -17.93 -8.53
N ILE A 114 3.99 -18.80 -9.18
CA ILE A 114 4.38 -20.20 -9.45
C ILE A 114 5.66 -20.23 -10.28
N ARG A 115 5.71 -19.46 -11.38
CA ARG A 115 6.88 -19.34 -12.26
C ARG A 115 8.12 -18.89 -11.48
N LEU A 116 8.00 -17.84 -10.66
CA LEU A 116 9.10 -17.33 -9.86
C LEU A 116 9.54 -18.31 -8.75
N ALA A 117 8.63 -19.07 -8.17
CA ALA A 117 8.94 -20.09 -7.17
C ALA A 117 9.67 -21.28 -7.79
N ARG A 118 9.24 -21.76 -8.96
CA ARG A 118 9.92 -22.84 -9.70
C ARG A 118 11.35 -22.46 -10.08
N LYS A 119 11.61 -21.18 -10.39
CA LYS A 119 12.96 -20.67 -10.66
C LYS A 119 13.94 -20.82 -9.48
N ILE A 120 13.44 -20.83 -8.24
CA ILE A 120 14.24 -21.10 -7.03
C ILE A 120 14.16 -22.56 -6.57
N GLY A 121 13.58 -23.46 -7.39
CA GLY A 121 13.42 -24.87 -7.07
C GLY A 121 12.35 -25.15 -6.01
N TYR A 122 11.37 -24.25 -5.84
CA TYR A 122 10.30 -24.41 -4.85
C TYR A 122 8.94 -24.53 -5.54
N ASP A 123 8.17 -25.55 -5.16
CA ASP A 123 6.85 -25.80 -5.70
C ASP A 123 5.74 -25.27 -4.78
N ILE A 124 5.02 -24.25 -5.25
CA ILE A 124 3.87 -23.66 -4.55
C ILE A 124 2.53 -24.01 -5.20
N SER A 125 2.52 -24.89 -6.21
CA SER A 125 1.30 -25.29 -6.93
C SER A 125 0.24 -25.87 -5.99
N ARG A 126 0.64 -26.51 -4.88
CA ARG A 126 -0.29 -26.98 -3.83
C ARG A 126 -1.14 -25.84 -3.25
N PHE A 127 -0.54 -24.67 -3.01
CA PHE A 127 -1.24 -23.51 -2.45
C PHE A 127 -2.11 -22.84 -3.51
N ALA A 128 -1.64 -22.76 -4.75
CA ALA A 128 -2.45 -22.25 -5.86
C ALA A 128 -3.71 -23.12 -6.08
N LYS A 129 -3.58 -24.45 -6.00
CA LYS A 129 -4.71 -25.40 -6.06
C LYS A 129 -5.69 -25.24 -4.89
N SER A 130 -5.22 -24.82 -3.72
CA SER A 130 -6.07 -24.46 -2.57
C SER A 130 -6.79 -23.11 -2.71
N GLY A 131 -6.53 -22.35 -3.78
CA GLY A 131 -7.22 -21.07 -4.04
C GLY A 131 -6.60 -19.85 -3.36
N TYR A 132 -5.36 -19.94 -2.87
CA TYR A 132 -4.67 -18.77 -2.30
C TYR A 132 -4.37 -17.71 -3.37
N SER A 133 -4.47 -16.43 -2.99
CA SER A 133 -4.20 -15.31 -3.89
C SER A 133 -2.71 -15.21 -4.26
N GLY A 134 -2.42 -14.54 -5.37
CA GLY A 134 -1.02 -14.29 -5.79
C GLY A 134 -0.21 -13.53 -4.73
N GLU A 135 -0.84 -12.68 -3.93
CA GLU A 135 -0.16 -11.93 -2.87
C GLU A 135 0.27 -12.84 -1.70
N VAL A 136 -0.57 -13.81 -1.32
CA VAL A 136 -0.22 -14.82 -0.32
C VAL A 136 0.90 -15.71 -0.88
N LEU A 137 0.78 -16.19 -2.11
CA LEU A 137 1.81 -17.00 -2.78
C LEU A 137 3.16 -16.27 -2.85
N ARG A 138 3.14 -14.95 -3.07
CA ARG A 138 4.33 -14.10 -3.01
C ARG A 138 5.00 -14.15 -1.65
N GLN A 139 4.24 -14.07 -0.55
CA GLN A 139 4.81 -14.18 0.79
C GLN A 139 5.41 -15.55 1.05
N ILE A 140 4.75 -16.64 0.64
CA ILE A 140 5.30 -18.01 0.78
C ILE A 140 6.62 -18.14 0.00
N ARG A 141 6.67 -17.65 -1.24
CA ARG A 141 7.91 -17.65 -2.03
C ARG A 141 9.02 -16.81 -1.39
N MET A 142 8.69 -15.62 -0.86
CA MET A 142 9.66 -14.75 -0.20
C MET A 142 10.16 -15.36 1.11
N ALA A 143 9.29 -16.00 1.89
CA ALA A 143 9.66 -16.74 3.08
C ALA A 143 10.64 -17.87 2.73
N LYS A 144 10.34 -18.67 1.69
CA LYS A 144 11.24 -19.74 1.27
C LYS A 144 12.60 -19.23 0.78
N LYS A 145 12.63 -18.07 0.11
CA LYS A 145 13.88 -17.42 -0.31
C LYS A 145 14.74 -17.00 0.88
N ASP A 146 14.11 -16.62 1.98
CA ASP A 146 14.76 -16.27 3.25
C ASP A 146 14.99 -17.52 4.16
N ASP A 147 14.71 -18.72 3.67
CA ASP A 147 14.72 -20.01 4.40
C ASP A 147 13.82 -20.04 5.65
N LEU A 148 12.66 -19.37 5.56
CA LEU A 148 11.63 -19.32 6.58
C LEU A 148 10.42 -20.18 6.19
N ASP A 149 9.79 -20.77 7.20
CA ASP A 149 8.51 -21.49 7.07
C ASP A 149 7.38 -20.66 7.69
N ILE A 150 6.40 -20.27 6.87
CA ILE A 150 5.20 -19.53 7.28
C ILE A 150 3.91 -20.32 7.00
N ASP A 151 4.01 -21.62 6.66
CA ASP A 151 2.88 -22.45 6.27
C ASP A 151 1.78 -22.48 7.35
N PHE A 152 2.17 -22.38 8.63
CA PHE A 152 1.25 -22.30 9.76
C PHE A 152 0.32 -21.09 9.65
N PHE A 153 0.88 -19.89 9.46
CA PHE A 153 0.11 -18.64 9.36
C PHE A 153 -0.75 -18.60 8.08
N VAL A 154 -0.26 -19.19 6.99
CA VAL A 154 -1.06 -19.28 5.74
C VAL A 154 -2.31 -20.15 5.94
N LYS A 155 -2.17 -21.27 6.66
CA LYS A 155 -3.31 -22.15 6.98
C LYS A 155 -4.29 -21.52 7.96
N ASP A 156 -3.80 -20.62 8.80
CA ASP A 156 -4.59 -19.87 9.77
C ASP A 156 -5.25 -18.61 9.17
N ASN A 157 -5.26 -18.50 7.83
CA ASN A 157 -5.93 -17.47 7.04
C ASN A 157 -5.50 -16.01 7.31
N TYR A 158 -4.23 -15.80 7.67
CA TYR A 158 -3.68 -14.43 7.68
C TYR A 158 -3.64 -13.85 6.27
N ASP A 159 -3.91 -12.54 6.16
CA ASP A 159 -3.84 -11.82 4.89
C ASP A 159 -2.39 -11.61 4.42
N ALA A 160 -2.20 -11.17 3.17
CA ALA A 160 -0.88 -11.03 2.59
C ALA A 160 0.00 -9.93 3.25
N PHE A 161 -0.60 -8.90 3.84
CA PHE A 161 0.11 -7.86 4.57
C PHE A 161 0.50 -8.34 5.97
N GLN A 162 -0.40 -9.03 6.67
CA GLN A 162 -0.10 -9.68 7.95
C GLN A 162 1.01 -10.73 7.79
N LEU A 163 0.93 -11.58 6.76
CA LEU A 163 1.98 -12.56 6.43
C LEU A 163 3.32 -11.87 6.11
N ASN A 164 3.31 -10.68 5.50
CA ASN A 164 4.53 -9.91 5.27
C ASN A 164 5.19 -9.51 6.59
N GLU A 165 4.43 -8.97 7.54
CA GLU A 165 4.96 -8.51 8.83
C GLU A 165 5.39 -9.68 9.72
N LEU A 166 4.67 -10.81 9.68
CA LEU A 166 5.09 -12.04 10.36
C LEU A 166 6.40 -12.58 9.77
N ARG A 167 6.51 -12.65 8.44
CA ARG A 167 7.73 -13.07 7.74
C ARG A 167 8.90 -12.16 8.09
N LEU A 168 8.71 -10.84 8.05
CA LEU A 168 9.76 -9.88 8.40
C LEU A 168 10.16 -9.98 9.87
N GLY A 169 9.21 -10.19 10.78
CA GLY A 169 9.51 -10.35 12.20
C GLY A 169 10.31 -11.61 12.51
N ILE A 170 9.93 -12.74 11.91
CA ILE A 170 10.71 -13.99 12.02
C ILE A 170 12.12 -13.78 11.45
N LYS A 171 12.24 -13.06 10.33
CA LYS A 171 13.52 -12.74 9.70
C LYS A 171 14.43 -11.88 10.59
N SER A 172 13.86 -10.93 11.33
CA SER A 172 14.59 -10.07 12.27
C SER A 172 14.76 -10.67 13.67
N CYS A 173 14.35 -11.93 13.86
CA CYS A 173 14.40 -12.66 15.14
C CYS A 173 13.62 -11.98 16.28
N VAL A 174 12.54 -11.26 15.96
CA VAL A 174 11.63 -10.71 16.98
C VAL A 174 10.53 -11.69 17.35
N ASP A 175 9.99 -11.55 18.55
CA ASP A 175 8.92 -12.42 19.05
C ASP A 175 7.57 -12.06 18.42
N VAL A 176 7.23 -12.78 17.34
CA VAL A 176 5.98 -12.60 16.60
C VAL A 176 4.72 -12.93 17.40
N THR A 177 4.84 -13.72 18.47
CA THR A 177 3.67 -14.13 19.28
C THR A 177 3.00 -12.95 19.96
N LYS A 178 3.74 -11.85 20.17
CA LYS A 178 3.22 -10.64 20.82
C LYS A 178 2.28 -9.82 19.95
N TYR A 179 2.35 -9.97 18.63
CA TYR A 179 1.58 -9.15 17.70
C TYR A 179 0.87 -9.93 16.60
N MET A 180 0.81 -11.26 16.70
CA MET A 180 0.12 -12.13 15.72
C MET A 180 -1.41 -12.19 15.91
N LEU A 181 -2.06 -11.22 16.54
CA LEU A 181 -3.53 -11.23 16.66
C LEU A 181 -4.18 -10.93 15.31
N HIS A 182 -5.17 -11.74 14.90
CA HIS A 182 -5.88 -11.58 13.62
C HIS A 182 -6.62 -10.26 13.50
N GLU A 183 -7.00 -9.67 14.63
CA GLU A 183 -7.70 -8.39 14.69
C GLU A 183 -6.79 -7.20 14.33
N TYR A 184 -5.46 -7.38 14.34
CA TYR A 184 -4.55 -6.34 13.85
C TYR A 184 -4.51 -6.30 12.33
N THR A 185 -4.56 -5.09 11.78
CA THR A 185 -4.24 -4.86 10.37
C THR A 185 -2.73 -5.03 10.15
N GLY A 186 -2.33 -5.30 8.90
CA GLY A 186 -0.90 -5.37 8.55
C GLY A 186 -0.12 -4.11 8.93
N GLU A 187 -0.74 -2.91 8.85
CA GLU A 187 -0.08 -1.66 9.27
C GLU A 187 0.12 -1.55 10.79
N GLN A 188 -0.82 -2.08 11.59
CA GLN A 188 -0.64 -2.15 13.04
C GLN A 188 0.47 -3.15 13.40
N MET A 189 0.47 -4.32 12.77
CA MET A 189 1.55 -5.32 12.92
C MET A 189 2.92 -4.74 12.53
N GLU A 190 2.98 -3.88 11.52
CA GLU A 190 4.21 -3.20 11.13
C GLU A 190 4.74 -2.30 12.26
N GLN A 191 3.87 -1.49 12.91
CA GLN A 191 4.31 -0.64 14.02
C GLN A 191 4.78 -1.45 15.23
N LEU A 192 4.12 -2.58 15.51
CA LEU A 192 4.50 -3.49 16.60
C LEU A 192 5.82 -4.19 16.29
N ARG A 193 5.99 -4.69 15.05
CA ARG A 193 7.25 -5.29 14.59
C ARG A 193 8.41 -4.31 14.72
N ILE A 194 8.28 -3.09 14.19
CA ILE A 194 9.35 -2.08 14.23
C ILE A 194 9.69 -1.72 15.69
N GLY A 195 8.67 -1.61 16.56
CA GLY A 195 8.89 -1.39 17.98
C GLY A 195 9.75 -2.48 18.63
N LEU A 196 9.42 -3.75 18.36
CA LEU A 196 10.21 -4.88 18.85
C LEU A 196 11.62 -4.93 18.25
N GLU A 197 11.78 -4.61 16.96
CA GLU A 197 13.09 -4.52 16.28
C GLU A 197 13.99 -3.44 16.93
N ASN A 198 13.39 -2.34 17.38
CA ASN A 198 14.07 -1.25 18.07
C ASN A 198 14.22 -1.48 19.59
N GLY A 199 13.78 -2.62 20.11
CA GLY A 199 13.88 -2.95 21.54
C GLY A 199 12.93 -2.16 22.44
N ILE A 200 11.83 -1.65 21.89
CA ILE A 200 10.82 -0.87 22.60
C ILE A 200 9.80 -1.81 23.23
N ASP A 201 9.28 -1.43 24.40
CA ASP A 201 8.15 -2.11 25.00
C ASP A 201 6.85 -1.77 24.27
N ILE A 202 6.32 -2.75 23.53
CA ILE A 202 5.10 -2.59 22.76
C ILE A 202 3.82 -2.69 23.60
N GLU A 203 3.88 -3.20 24.84
CA GLU A 203 2.69 -3.38 25.70
C GLU A 203 1.93 -2.07 25.93
N VAL A 204 2.63 -0.95 25.84
CA VAL A 204 2.08 0.41 25.96
C VAL A 204 1.05 0.72 24.86
N TYR A 205 1.26 0.21 23.64
CA TYR A 205 0.45 0.56 22.48
C TYR A 205 -0.06 -0.65 21.68
N ASN A 206 0.17 -1.88 22.14
CA ASN A 206 -0.37 -3.12 21.60
C ASN A 206 -1.86 -3.30 21.97
N GLN A 207 -2.68 -2.31 21.65
CA GLN A 207 -4.11 -2.30 21.96
C GLN A 207 -4.92 -2.12 20.69
N LEU A 208 -5.98 -2.93 20.53
CA LEU A 208 -6.88 -2.88 19.37
C LEU A 208 -7.55 -1.51 19.17
N GLY A 209 -7.64 -0.70 20.22
CA GLY A 209 -8.19 0.65 20.16
C GLY A 209 -7.31 1.67 19.43
N PHE A 210 -6.01 1.39 19.24
CA PHE A 210 -5.12 2.29 18.51
C PHE A 210 -5.06 1.94 17.02
N SER A 211 -5.28 2.92 16.17
CA SER A 211 -4.96 2.88 14.74
C SER A 211 -3.44 2.79 14.51
N SER A 212 -3.03 2.34 13.32
CA SER A 212 -1.62 2.30 12.90
C SER A 212 -0.93 3.66 13.04
N GLY A 213 -1.64 4.76 12.73
CA GLY A 213 -1.15 6.12 12.90
C GLY A 213 -0.90 6.50 14.36
N GLN A 214 -1.81 6.15 15.28
CA GLN A 214 -1.62 6.40 16.71
C GLN A 214 -0.46 5.56 17.25
N MET A 215 -0.39 4.27 16.90
CA MET A 215 0.72 3.38 17.29
C MET A 215 2.07 3.92 16.81
N LYS A 216 2.13 4.50 15.60
CA LYS A 216 3.33 5.12 15.06
C LYS A 216 3.81 6.29 15.92
N GLU A 217 2.92 7.21 16.31
CA GLU A 217 3.30 8.36 17.14
C GLU A 217 3.70 7.96 18.57
N ILE A 218 3.06 6.94 19.14
CA ILE A 218 3.49 6.39 20.43
C ILE A 218 4.87 5.74 20.29
N ARG A 219 5.08 4.91 19.26
CA ARG A 219 6.39 4.29 18.99
C ARG A 219 7.49 5.33 18.83
N LEU A 220 7.28 6.37 18.02
CA LEU A 220 8.25 7.45 17.82
C LEU A 220 8.58 8.19 19.12
N GLY A 221 7.60 8.42 19.98
CA GLY A 221 7.84 9.02 21.30
C GLY A 221 8.70 8.12 22.20
N LEU A 222 8.42 6.81 22.21
CA LEU A 222 9.23 5.84 22.95
C LEU A 222 10.65 5.72 22.39
N GLU A 223 10.84 5.78 21.07
CA GLU A 223 12.16 5.83 20.41
C GLU A 223 12.96 7.07 20.82
N ALA A 224 12.27 8.21 20.98
CA ALA A 224 12.86 9.47 21.43
C ALA A 224 13.07 9.54 22.96
N GLY A 225 12.62 8.53 23.73
CA GLY A 225 12.72 8.51 25.19
C GLY A 225 11.75 9.46 25.90
N ILE A 226 10.63 9.81 25.27
CA ILE A 226 9.60 10.70 25.81
C ILE A 226 8.60 9.87 26.63
N ASP A 227 8.06 10.47 27.69
CA ASP A 227 6.93 9.89 28.42
C ASP A 227 5.64 9.97 27.61
N VAL A 228 5.32 8.86 26.94
CA VAL A 228 4.13 8.73 26.11
C VAL A 228 2.83 8.61 26.92
N ALA A 229 2.87 8.32 28.22
CA ALA A 229 1.66 8.20 29.04
C ALA A 229 0.82 9.49 29.05
N SER A 230 1.47 10.64 28.79
CA SER A 230 0.83 11.95 28.68
C SER A 230 -0.10 12.11 27.46
N TYR A 231 0.11 11.33 26.39
CA TYR A 231 -0.64 11.45 25.15
C TYR A 231 -1.08 10.13 24.50
N ALA A 232 -0.65 8.98 25.02
CA ALA A 232 -1.05 7.65 24.56
C ALA A 232 -2.50 7.31 25.00
N ASP A 233 -3.46 8.06 24.46
CA ASP A 233 -4.89 7.89 24.70
C ASP A 233 -5.59 7.44 23.40
N PRO A 234 -6.29 6.29 23.37
CA PRO A 234 -7.02 5.82 22.20
C PRO A 234 -8.02 6.82 21.61
N PHE A 235 -8.48 7.80 22.40
CA PHE A 235 -9.41 8.84 21.96
C PHE A 235 -8.72 10.02 21.23
N TYR A 236 -7.40 10.14 21.29
CA TYR A 236 -6.67 11.15 20.51
C TYR A 236 -6.30 10.62 19.15
N ASP A 237 -6.64 11.34 18.08
CA ASP A 237 -6.19 10.97 16.74
C ASP A 237 -4.67 11.10 16.57
N ALA A 238 -4.14 10.47 15.53
CA ALA A 238 -2.70 10.46 15.26
C ALA A 238 -2.13 11.88 15.08
N VAL A 239 -2.92 12.82 14.57
CA VAL A 239 -2.48 14.21 14.39
C VAL A 239 -2.29 14.90 15.74
N THR A 240 -3.26 14.79 16.65
CA THR A 240 -3.16 15.34 18.01
C THR A 240 -2.01 14.70 18.78
N MET A 241 -1.80 13.38 18.63
CA MET A 241 -0.66 12.70 19.26
C MET A 241 0.68 13.21 18.73
N ARG A 242 0.79 13.43 17.41
CA ARG A 242 2.00 13.98 16.80
C ARG A 242 2.30 15.38 17.35
N GLU A 243 1.29 16.24 17.44
CA GLU A 243 1.45 17.60 17.97
C GLU A 243 1.93 17.58 19.42
N LYS A 244 1.33 16.72 20.27
CA LYS A 244 1.76 16.54 21.65
C LYS A 244 3.19 15.98 21.75
N ARG A 245 3.52 14.97 20.94
CA ARG A 245 4.89 14.42 20.86
C ARG A 245 5.90 15.52 20.52
N GLU A 246 5.62 16.32 19.49
CA GLU A 246 6.51 17.40 19.07
C GLU A 246 6.66 18.50 20.13
N GLN A 247 5.60 18.84 20.87
CA GLN A 247 5.68 19.78 22.00
C GLN A 247 6.60 19.26 23.10
N LEU A 248 6.48 17.97 23.44
CA LEU A 248 7.34 17.32 24.43
C LEU A 248 8.79 17.20 23.95
N GLU A 249 9.02 16.91 22.66
CA GLU A 249 10.36 16.87 22.05
C GLU A 249 11.08 18.22 22.12
N ARG A 250 10.34 19.32 21.89
CA ARG A 250 10.90 20.68 21.97
C ARG A 250 11.22 21.10 23.41
N GLY A 251 10.74 20.36 24.41
CA GLY A 251 10.85 20.75 25.82
C GLY A 251 9.94 21.93 26.16
N ASP A 252 8.90 22.18 25.36
CA ASP A 252 7.87 23.18 25.63
C ASP A 252 6.88 22.65 26.67
N SER A 253 7.40 22.24 27.84
CA SER A 253 6.62 22.08 29.07
C SER A 253 6.28 23.43 29.72
N LYS A 254 6.36 24.53 28.96
CA LYS A 254 5.84 25.82 29.38
C LYS A 254 4.49 25.97 28.70
N GLU A 255 3.43 25.70 29.45
CA GLU A 255 2.16 26.37 29.22
C GLU A 255 2.51 27.85 28.95
N GLU A 256 2.21 28.36 27.75
CA GLU A 256 2.23 29.80 27.54
C GLU A 256 1.34 30.39 28.65
N PRO A 257 1.86 31.31 29.48
CA PRO A 257 1.10 31.80 30.61
C PRO A 257 -0.21 32.38 30.06
N THR A 258 -1.34 31.80 30.47
CA THR A 258 -2.66 32.30 30.09
C THR A 258 -3.02 33.44 31.03
N LEU A 259 -3.75 34.43 30.51
CA LEU A 259 -4.25 35.53 31.32
C LEU A 259 -5.30 34.98 32.30
N ASN A 260 -5.11 35.21 33.60
CA ASN A 260 -6.11 34.94 34.62
C ASN A 260 -7.24 35.99 34.59
N ASP A 261 -8.37 35.67 35.23
CA ASP A 261 -9.56 36.52 35.22
C ASP A 261 -9.30 37.98 35.62
N LEU A 262 -8.39 38.20 36.59
CA LEU A 262 -8.03 39.55 37.05
C LEU A 262 -7.19 40.32 36.03
N GLN A 263 -6.26 39.64 35.35
CA GLN A 263 -5.50 40.22 34.24
C GLN A 263 -6.43 40.55 33.06
N SER A 264 -7.37 39.66 32.73
CA SER A 264 -8.39 39.91 31.71
C SER A 264 -9.31 41.08 32.07
N GLN A 265 -9.63 41.27 33.35
CA GLN A 265 -10.42 42.40 33.83
C GLN A 265 -9.70 43.74 33.61
N GLU A 266 -8.39 43.81 33.89
CA GLU A 266 -7.61 45.04 33.65
C GLU A 266 -7.51 45.37 32.16
N ILE A 267 -7.35 44.37 31.29
CA ILE A 267 -7.37 44.55 29.83
C ILE A 267 -8.74 45.09 29.37
N LEU A 268 -9.83 44.52 29.89
CA LEU A 268 -11.19 45.01 29.61
C LEU A 268 -11.37 46.46 30.05
N LEU A 269 -10.93 46.82 31.26
CA LEU A 269 -10.99 48.19 31.76
C LEU A 269 -10.18 49.15 30.87
N GLY A 270 -8.97 48.76 30.45
CA GLY A 270 -8.15 49.53 29.53
C GLY A 270 -8.82 49.78 28.18
N LEU A 271 -9.45 48.75 27.61
CA LEU A 271 -10.22 48.87 26.37
C LEU A 271 -11.41 49.83 26.54
N THR A 272 -12.12 49.76 27.67
CA THR A 272 -13.25 50.67 27.95
C THR A 272 -12.82 52.12 28.16
N SER A 273 -11.63 52.34 28.71
CA SER A 273 -11.04 53.67 28.91
C SER A 273 -10.34 54.21 27.66
N GLY A 274 -10.25 53.44 26.57
CA GLY A 274 -9.62 53.84 25.31
C GLY A 274 -8.08 53.85 25.34
N VAL A 275 -7.47 53.11 26.27
CA VAL A 275 -6.02 52.96 26.39
C VAL A 275 -5.52 51.84 25.49
N ASP A 276 -4.31 51.99 24.93
CA ASP A 276 -3.65 50.93 24.17
C ASP A 276 -3.24 49.76 25.08
N VAL A 277 -4.07 48.73 25.11
CA VAL A 277 -3.85 47.52 25.91
C VAL A 277 -2.75 46.63 25.36
N SER A 278 -2.33 46.80 24.09
CA SER A 278 -1.28 45.97 23.50
C SER A 278 0.07 46.11 24.20
N LEU A 279 0.27 47.23 24.90
CA LEU A 279 1.49 47.53 25.66
C LEU A 279 1.64 46.65 26.91
N TYR A 280 0.54 46.16 27.49
CA TYR A 280 0.57 45.44 28.77
C TYR A 280 -0.30 44.19 28.82
N ALA A 281 -1.00 43.82 27.75
CA ALA A 281 -1.78 42.59 27.62
C ALA A 281 -0.89 41.35 27.46
N ASP A 282 -0.02 41.12 28.44
CA ASP A 282 0.94 40.02 28.50
C ASP A 282 0.82 39.31 29.85
N ALA A 283 0.60 38.00 29.83
CA ALA A 283 0.38 37.20 31.03
C ALA A 283 1.58 37.17 31.99
N ARG A 284 2.77 37.64 31.56
CA ARG A 284 3.94 37.86 32.41
C ARG A 284 3.76 39.01 33.41
N TYR A 285 2.87 39.96 33.14
CA TYR A 285 2.52 41.01 34.11
C TYR A 285 1.47 40.52 35.10
N SER A 286 1.70 40.67 36.40
CA SER A 286 0.63 40.48 37.39
C SER A 286 -0.51 41.50 37.20
N PHE A 287 -1.73 41.19 37.66
CA PHE A 287 -2.86 42.12 37.55
C PHE A 287 -2.56 43.51 38.15
N LYS A 288 -1.77 43.57 39.24
CA LYS A 288 -1.35 44.84 39.86
C LYS A 288 -0.41 45.66 38.97
N GLN A 289 0.44 44.99 38.19
CA GLN A 289 1.32 45.67 37.24
C GLN A 289 0.49 46.21 36.06
N MET A 290 -0.45 45.41 35.55
CA MET A 290 -1.39 45.86 34.51
C MET A 290 -2.23 47.05 34.97
N GLU A 291 -2.77 47.00 36.19
CA GLU A 291 -3.52 48.11 36.80
C GLU A 291 -2.68 49.39 36.90
N ALA A 292 -1.42 49.28 37.36
CA ALA A 292 -0.52 50.42 37.47
C ALA A 292 -0.18 51.05 36.11
N ILE A 293 0.04 50.21 35.08
CA ILE A 293 0.29 50.67 33.71
C ILE A 293 -0.97 51.34 33.15
N ARG A 294 -2.14 50.69 33.28
CA ARG A 294 -3.43 51.23 32.84
C ARG A 294 -3.72 52.60 33.43
N LEU A 295 -3.61 52.75 34.76
CA LEU A 295 -3.90 54.01 35.45
C LEU A 295 -2.98 55.16 35.04
N ARG A 296 -1.71 54.88 34.70
CA ARG A 296 -0.79 55.91 34.17
C ARG A 296 -1.15 56.32 32.76
N LEU A 297 -1.45 55.34 31.89
CA LEU A 297 -1.87 55.60 30.52
C LEU A 297 -3.22 56.34 30.46
N GLU A 298 -4.17 56.04 31.36
CA GLU A 298 -5.43 56.78 31.51
C GLU A 298 -5.22 58.25 31.90
N ARG A 299 -4.16 58.54 32.66
CA ARG A 299 -3.77 59.91 33.04
C ARG A 299 -2.95 60.63 31.96
N GLY A 300 -2.61 59.95 30.86
CA GLY A 300 -1.72 60.46 29.82
C GLY A 300 -0.27 60.61 30.27
N GLU A 301 0.15 59.90 31.32
CA GLU A 301 1.52 59.88 31.82
C GLU A 301 2.37 58.83 31.08
N ASP A 302 3.68 59.08 30.97
CA ASP A 302 4.59 58.10 30.38
C ASP A 302 4.72 56.86 31.29
N ALA A 303 4.40 55.69 30.72
CA ALA A 303 4.45 54.41 31.40
C ALA A 303 5.67 53.55 30.98
N SER A 304 6.57 54.08 30.13
CA SER A 304 7.75 53.37 29.59
C SER A 304 8.57 52.64 30.66
N ASP A 305 8.77 53.25 31.83
CA ASP A 305 9.48 52.65 32.97
C ASP A 305 8.84 51.37 33.55
N LEU A 306 7.53 51.18 33.33
CA LEU A 306 6.76 50.02 33.80
C LEU A 306 6.57 48.96 32.72
N LEU A 307 6.84 49.29 31.46
CA LEU A 307 6.67 48.43 30.29
C LEU A 307 7.87 47.49 30.08
N ILE A 308 8.22 46.74 31.12
CA ILE A 308 9.44 45.90 31.19
C ILE A 308 9.42 44.75 30.17
N TYR A 309 8.25 44.39 29.64
CA TYR A 309 8.04 43.32 28.68
C TYR A 309 7.48 43.78 27.32
N ALA A 310 7.29 45.09 27.12
CA ALA A 310 6.90 45.63 25.83
C ALA A 310 8.16 45.77 24.94
N ASN A 311 8.12 45.17 23.75
CA ASN A 311 9.14 45.36 22.71
C ASN A 311 8.66 46.39 21.68
#